data_AF-D9PYT2-F1
#
_entry.id   AF-D9PYT2-F1
#
_cell.length_a   1.000
_cell.length_b   1.000
_cell.length_c   1.000
_cell.angle_alpha   90.00
_cell.angle_beta   90.00
_cell.angle_gamma   90.00
#
_symmetry.space_group_name_H-M   'P 1'
#
loop_
_entity.id
_entity.type
_entity.pdbx_description
1 polymer ?
#
loop_
_entity_poly.entity_id
_entity_poly.type
_entity_poly.pdbx_seq_one_letter_code
_entity_poly.pdbx_strand_id
1 'polypeptide(L)'
;MIPGPAILMVAVLLYISGFFLDASGMPPPYGFLNGNMVVHFSSFPGFREQFIDYLGATAFWIFVSNITQVLVFIFTLATTIQVLKVIVLSGALLHNLVSTWGFRGFLIYAGTVHLHLEVMGCIFSLQAARVFIASILESISRGSAEPLIGAIKERLLFLIVLIAIIFAMAAIIEVFWSTWWVYIFTERQVSWTYFHSHVASVEL
;
A
#
# COMPACT_ATOMS: atom_id res chain seq x y z
N MET A 1 -0.64 17.98 -7.54
CA MET A 1 -2.08 18.20 -7.32
C MET A 1 -2.42 17.63 -5.95
N ILE A 2 -3.03 18.39 -5.05
CA ILE A 2 -3.44 17.88 -3.73
C ILE A 2 -4.84 17.25 -3.89
N PRO A 3 -5.11 16.05 -3.31
CA PRO A 3 -6.45 15.47 -3.33
C PRO A 3 -7.51 16.41 -2.75
N GLY A 4 -8.72 16.37 -3.29
CA GLY A 4 -9.79 17.25 -2.83
C GLY A 4 -10.15 17.03 -1.34
N PRO A 5 -10.61 18.08 -0.61
CA PRO A 5 -10.88 18.00 0.83
C PRO A 5 -11.83 16.86 1.23
N ALA A 6 -12.86 16.60 0.41
CA ALA A 6 -13.81 15.51 0.67
C ALA A 6 -13.14 14.12 0.62
N ILE A 7 -12.18 13.91 -0.29
CA ILE A 7 -11.46 12.63 -0.39
C ILE A 7 -10.54 12.45 0.80
N LEU A 8 -9.85 13.52 1.21
CA LEU A 8 -9.02 13.51 2.41
C LEU A 8 -9.86 13.21 3.66
N MET A 9 -11.04 13.82 3.78
CA MET A 9 -11.96 13.55 4.88
C MET A 9 -12.41 12.09 4.90
N VAL A 10 -12.78 11.51 3.75
CA VAL A 10 -13.12 10.09 3.63
C VAL A 10 -11.95 9.21 4.05
N ALA A 11 -10.73 9.53 3.62
CA ALA A 11 -9.54 8.77 4.00
C ALA A 11 -9.28 8.82 5.51
N VAL A 12 -9.41 10.00 6.14
CA VAL A 12 -9.27 10.16 7.60
C VAL A 12 -10.35 9.35 8.34
N LEU A 13 -11.61 9.39 7.88
CA LEU A 13 -12.69 8.63 8.50
C LEU A 13 -12.46 7.10 8.39
N LEU A 14 -11.98 6.62 7.24
CA LEU A 14 -11.64 5.20 7.05
C LEU A 14 -10.44 4.77 7.90
N TYR A 15 -9.45 5.66 8.04
CA TYR A 15 -8.31 5.42 8.90
C TYR A 15 -8.75 5.28 10.37
N ILE A 16 -9.52 6.26 10.86
CA ILE A 16 -10.05 6.25 12.23
C ILE A 16 -10.97 5.06 12.46
N SER A 17 -11.81 4.70 11.48
CA SER A 17 -12.68 3.53 11.60
C SER A 17 -11.87 2.24 11.71
N GLY A 18 -10.80 2.09 10.93
CA GLY A 18 -9.87 0.97 11.04
C GLY A 18 -9.28 0.83 12.44
N PHE A 19 -8.82 1.94 13.02
CA PHE A 19 -8.30 1.98 14.38
C PHE A 19 -9.32 1.47 15.41
N PHE A 20 -10.56 1.98 15.35
CA PHE A 20 -11.61 1.57 16.29
C PHE A 20 -12.15 0.15 16.04
N LEU A 21 -12.18 -0.32 14.79
CA LEU A 21 -12.56 -1.69 14.46
C LEU A 21 -11.60 -2.69 15.10
N ASP A 22 -10.29 -2.46 14.99
CA ASP A 22 -9.29 -3.30 15.65
C ASP A 22 -9.44 -3.23 17.18
N ALA A 23 -9.59 -2.03 17.74
CA ALA A 23 -9.83 -1.83 19.18
C ALA A 23 -11.09 -2.54 19.71
N SER A 24 -12.08 -2.78 18.85
CA SER A 24 -13.30 -3.52 19.19
C SER A 24 -13.17 -5.04 19.10
N GLY A 25 -11.99 -5.57 18.78
CA GLY A 25 -11.72 -7.00 18.68
C GLY A 25 -12.02 -7.60 17.31
N MET A 26 -12.05 -6.79 16.25
CA MET A 26 -12.23 -7.25 14.86
C MET A 26 -10.97 -6.95 14.02
N PRO A 27 -9.82 -7.60 14.30
CA PRO A 27 -8.58 -7.34 13.61
C PRO A 27 -8.64 -7.79 12.13
N PRO A 28 -8.32 -6.92 11.15
CA PRO A 28 -8.08 -7.35 9.79
C PRO A 28 -6.79 -8.19 9.68
N PRO A 29 -6.66 -9.03 8.63
CA PRO A 29 -5.43 -9.80 8.42
C PRO A 29 -4.27 -8.88 8.00
N TYR A 30 -3.18 -8.84 8.79
CA TYR A 30 -1.98 -8.01 8.55
C TYR A 30 -0.80 -8.76 7.91
N GLY A 31 -0.99 -10.01 7.46
CA GLY A 31 0.09 -10.81 6.85
C GLY A 31 1.24 -11.08 7.83
N PHE A 32 2.48 -10.78 7.45
CA PHE A 32 3.68 -10.95 8.30
C PHE A 32 3.54 -10.31 9.68
N LEU A 33 2.79 -9.20 9.78
CA LEU A 33 2.58 -8.48 11.03
C LEU A 33 1.55 -9.15 11.96
N ASN A 34 0.88 -10.21 11.50
CA ASN A 34 0.00 -11.06 12.32
C ASN A 34 0.72 -12.30 12.89
N GLY A 35 1.81 -12.73 12.26
CA GLY A 35 2.58 -13.88 12.68
C GLY A 35 3.51 -13.55 13.86
N ASN A 36 4.38 -14.51 14.20
CA ASN A 36 5.41 -14.29 15.23
C ASN A 36 6.50 -13.31 14.78
N MET A 37 6.41 -12.74 13.57
CA MET A 37 7.40 -11.87 12.94
C MET A 37 8.80 -12.50 12.83
N VAL A 38 8.85 -13.84 12.85
CA VAL A 38 10.07 -14.63 12.76
C VAL A 38 10.49 -14.77 11.30
N VAL A 39 11.77 -14.54 11.07
CA VAL A 39 12.40 -14.67 9.75
C VAL A 39 13.47 -15.76 9.85
N HIS A 40 13.40 -16.72 8.93
CA HIS A 40 14.38 -17.81 8.86
C HIS A 40 15.50 -17.43 7.90
N PHE A 41 16.75 -17.65 8.34
CA PHE A 41 17.94 -17.39 7.53
C PHE A 41 18.57 -18.69 7.04
N SER A 42 18.85 -18.77 5.73
CA SER A 42 19.67 -19.80 5.12
C SER A 42 21.15 -19.44 5.22
N SER A 43 21.99 -20.45 5.40
CA SER A 43 23.46 -20.34 5.32
C SER A 43 23.99 -20.28 3.89
N PHE A 44 23.14 -20.49 2.87
CA PHE A 44 23.50 -20.42 1.45
C PHE A 44 22.37 -19.82 0.61
N PRO A 45 22.37 -18.49 0.41
CA PRO A 45 21.86 -17.98 -0.86
C PRO A 45 22.95 -17.19 -1.60
N GLY A 46 23.09 -17.45 -2.90
CA GLY A 46 23.84 -16.54 -3.76
C GLY A 46 23.10 -15.20 -3.84
N PHE A 47 23.82 -14.08 -3.70
CA PHE A 47 23.25 -12.72 -3.75
C PHE A 47 22.30 -12.52 -4.93
N ARG A 48 22.63 -13.03 -6.12
CA ARG A 48 21.79 -12.92 -7.31
C ARG A 48 20.44 -13.63 -7.17
N GLU A 49 20.45 -14.90 -6.77
CA GLU A 49 19.25 -15.74 -6.70
C GLU A 49 18.26 -15.20 -5.66
N GLN A 50 18.76 -14.78 -4.49
CA GLN A 50 17.91 -14.27 -3.42
C GLN A 50 17.51 -12.81 -3.65
N PHE A 51 18.48 -11.92 -3.92
CA PHE A 51 18.23 -10.48 -3.95
C PHE A 51 17.56 -10.02 -5.25
N ILE A 52 18.04 -10.51 -6.39
CA ILE A 52 17.57 -10.05 -7.71
C ILE A 52 16.39 -10.91 -8.14
N ASP A 53 16.58 -12.22 -8.21
CA ASP A 53 15.60 -13.09 -8.84
C ASP A 53 14.36 -13.29 -7.94
N TYR A 54 14.54 -13.55 -6.64
CA TYR A 54 13.42 -13.76 -5.73
C TYR A 54 12.80 -12.45 -5.21
N LEU A 55 13.57 -11.61 -4.50
CA LEU A 55 13.03 -10.38 -3.91
C LEU A 55 12.62 -9.36 -4.98
N GLY A 56 13.41 -9.23 -6.06
CA GLY A 56 13.05 -8.39 -7.20
C GLY A 56 11.77 -8.84 -7.88
N ALA A 57 11.59 -10.15 -8.14
CA ALA A 57 10.35 -10.66 -8.70
C ALA A 57 9.16 -10.46 -7.74
N THR A 58 9.36 -10.66 -6.44
CA THR A 58 8.31 -10.43 -5.42
C THR A 58 7.82 -8.98 -5.45
N ALA A 59 8.74 -8.01 -5.42
CA ALA A 59 8.39 -6.59 -5.50
C ALA A 59 7.67 -6.26 -6.82
N PHE A 60 8.12 -6.85 -7.94
CA PHE A 60 7.47 -6.66 -9.24
C PHE A 60 6.03 -7.20 -9.25
N TRP A 61 5.80 -8.40 -8.72
CA TRP A 61 4.47 -8.99 -8.67
C TRP A 61 3.51 -8.25 -7.73
N ILE A 62 4.01 -7.75 -6.59
CA ILE A 62 3.25 -6.85 -5.71
C ILE A 62 2.83 -5.60 -6.47
N PHE A 63 3.77 -4.95 -7.16
CA PHE A 63 3.48 -3.77 -7.98
C PHE A 63 2.41 -4.05 -9.03
N VAL A 64 2.57 -5.12 -9.82
CA VAL A 64 1.61 -5.50 -10.88
C VAL A 64 0.23 -5.77 -10.28
N SER A 65 0.15 -6.54 -9.20
CA SER A 65 -1.12 -6.82 -8.51
C SER A 65 -1.82 -5.53 -8.07
N ASN A 66 -1.09 -4.65 -7.38
CA ASN A 66 -1.63 -3.41 -6.84
C ASN A 66 -2.08 -2.45 -7.95
N ILE A 67 -1.24 -2.24 -8.98
CA ILE A 67 -1.60 -1.32 -10.07
C ILE A 67 -2.77 -1.85 -10.90
N THR A 68 -2.88 -3.17 -11.11
CA THR A 68 -4.05 -3.76 -11.77
C THR A 68 -5.33 -3.50 -10.98
N GLN A 69 -5.33 -3.75 -9.67
CA GLN A 69 -6.51 -3.47 -8.83
C GLN A 69 -6.88 -2.00 -8.85
N VAL A 70 -5.90 -1.10 -8.82
CA VAL A 70 -6.13 0.34 -8.84
C VAL A 70 -6.67 0.82 -10.19
N LEU A 71 -6.15 0.32 -11.31
CA LEU A 71 -6.67 0.70 -12.63
C LEU A 71 -8.10 0.19 -12.84
N VAL A 72 -8.37 -1.06 -12.44
CA VAL A 72 -9.74 -1.60 -12.43
C VAL A 72 -10.65 -0.71 -11.58
N PHE A 73 -10.20 -0.28 -10.41
CA PHE A 73 -10.96 0.63 -9.55
C PHE A 73 -11.25 1.96 -10.23
N ILE A 74 -10.25 2.62 -10.81
CA ILE A 74 -10.40 3.95 -11.43
C ILE A 74 -11.44 3.91 -12.56
N PHE A 75 -11.41 2.88 -13.40
CA PHE A 75 -12.24 2.82 -14.60
C PHE A 75 -13.59 2.13 -14.41
N THR A 76 -13.76 1.31 -13.38
CA THR A 76 -14.98 0.49 -13.20
C THR A 76 -15.59 0.55 -11.80
N LEU A 77 -14.86 1.07 -10.81
CA LEU A 77 -15.18 1.00 -9.39
C LEU A 77 -15.31 -0.43 -8.83
N ALA A 78 -14.98 -1.47 -9.60
CA ALA A 78 -15.20 -2.87 -9.19
C ALA A 78 -14.36 -3.27 -7.96
N THR A 79 -13.12 -2.76 -7.86
CA THR A 79 -12.18 -3.04 -6.75
C THR A 79 -12.20 -1.96 -5.67
N THR A 80 -13.32 -1.22 -5.52
CA THR A 80 -13.45 -0.16 -4.51
C THR A 80 -13.15 -0.67 -3.10
N ILE A 81 -13.69 -1.84 -2.73
CA ILE A 81 -13.50 -2.40 -1.39
C ILE A 81 -12.01 -2.63 -1.11
N GLN A 82 -11.27 -3.19 -2.07
CA GLN A 82 -9.84 -3.46 -1.95
C GLN A 82 -9.04 -2.17 -1.76
N VAL A 83 -9.33 -1.13 -2.55
CA VAL A 83 -8.65 0.18 -2.44
C VAL A 83 -8.95 0.84 -1.10
N LEU A 84 -10.20 0.84 -0.65
CA LEU A 84 -10.57 1.45 0.64
C LEU A 84 -10.03 0.64 1.82
N LYS A 85 -9.93 -0.68 1.68
CA LYS A 85 -9.42 -1.59 2.73
C LYS A 85 -8.00 -1.25 3.13
N VAL A 86 -7.14 -0.78 2.22
CA VAL A 86 -5.76 -0.37 2.56
C VAL A 86 -5.75 0.76 3.58
N ILE A 87 -6.64 1.74 3.45
CA ILE A 87 -6.74 2.88 4.38
C ILE A 87 -7.24 2.42 5.75
N VAL A 88 -8.24 1.54 5.77
CA VAL A 88 -8.76 0.92 7.00
C VAL A 88 -7.68 0.07 7.68
N LEU A 89 -6.96 -0.74 6.90
CA LEU A 89 -5.86 -1.58 7.38
C LEU A 89 -4.77 -0.74 8.04
N SER A 90 -4.44 0.42 7.47
CA SER A 90 -3.43 1.33 8.00
C SER A 90 -3.78 1.86 9.39
N GLY A 91 -5.05 2.25 9.62
CA GLY A 91 -5.49 2.67 10.96
C GLY A 91 -5.56 1.51 11.95
N ALA A 92 -6.05 0.35 11.50
CA ALA A 92 -6.13 -0.86 12.30
C ALA A 92 -4.73 -1.33 12.75
N LEU A 93 -3.75 -1.30 11.84
CA LEU A 93 -2.37 -1.70 12.13
C LEU A 93 -1.73 -0.78 13.17
N LEU A 94 -1.99 0.52 13.11
CA LEU A 94 -1.49 1.44 14.14
C LEU A 94 -2.00 1.04 15.53
N HIS A 95 -3.30 0.78 15.66
CA HIS A 95 -3.86 0.34 16.95
C HIS A 95 -3.17 -0.93 17.43
N ASN A 96 -3.16 -1.97 16.59
CA ASN A 96 -2.57 -3.27 16.91
C ASN A 96 -1.10 -3.17 17.38
N LEU A 97 -0.28 -2.42 16.65
CA LEU A 97 1.13 -2.25 17.00
C LEU A 97 1.31 -1.48 18.31
N VAL A 98 0.52 -0.43 18.53
CA VAL A 98 0.60 0.38 19.75
C VAL A 98 0.08 -0.38 20.97
N SER A 99 -1.01 -1.15 20.82
CA SER A 99 -1.55 -1.96 21.91
C SER A 99 -0.61 -3.10 22.30
N THR A 100 0.11 -3.67 21.33
CA THR A 100 0.99 -4.82 21.55
C THR A 100 2.40 -4.42 22.00
N TRP A 101 2.97 -3.36 21.40
CA TRP A 101 4.39 -2.98 21.56
C TRP A 101 4.59 -1.58 22.15
N GLY A 102 3.52 -0.88 22.54
CA GLY A 102 3.58 0.46 23.12
C GLY A 102 4.27 1.47 22.20
N PHE A 103 5.22 2.24 22.74
CA PHE A 103 5.98 3.24 21.96
C PHE A 103 6.76 2.64 20.78
N ARG A 104 7.25 1.40 20.92
CA ARG A 104 7.95 0.70 19.82
C ARG A 104 7.00 0.44 18.65
N GLY A 105 5.72 0.21 18.92
CA GLY A 105 4.69 0.07 17.89
C GLY A 105 4.60 1.28 16.97
N PHE A 106 4.71 2.51 17.51
CA PHE A 106 4.77 3.72 16.70
C PHE A 106 5.99 3.77 15.78
N LEU A 107 7.16 3.32 16.26
CA LEU A 107 8.38 3.28 15.44
C LEU A 107 8.30 2.23 14.32
N ILE A 108 7.73 1.07 14.62
CA ILE A 108 7.47 0.02 13.62
C ILE A 108 6.52 0.56 12.55
N TYR A 109 5.40 1.15 12.96
CA TYR A 109 4.41 1.74 12.05
C TYR A 109 4.98 2.91 11.23
N ALA A 110 5.85 3.73 11.79
CA ALA A 110 6.53 4.79 11.04
C ALA A 110 7.45 4.21 9.94
N GLY A 111 8.10 3.09 10.23
CA GLY A 111 9.00 2.42 9.27
C GLY A 111 8.31 1.51 8.25
N THR A 112 7.01 1.23 8.39
CA THR A 112 6.19 0.64 7.31
C THR A 112 5.89 1.69 6.23
N VAL A 113 6.95 2.26 5.64
CA VAL A 113 6.88 3.36 4.66
C VAL A 113 6.09 2.97 3.41
N HIS A 114 6.14 1.69 3.02
CA HIS A 114 5.33 1.18 1.92
C HIS A 114 3.84 1.43 2.15
N LEU A 115 3.33 1.13 3.34
CA LEU A 115 1.92 1.30 3.67
C LEU A 115 1.47 2.76 3.57
N HIS A 116 2.30 3.70 4.00
CA HIS A 116 2.03 5.14 3.85
C HIS A 116 1.96 5.54 2.37
N LEU A 117 2.85 4.99 1.54
CA LEU A 117 2.82 5.19 0.09
C LEU A 117 1.57 4.57 -0.54
N GLU A 118 1.19 3.35 -0.16
CA GLU A 118 -0.03 2.69 -0.65
C GLU A 118 -1.28 3.48 -0.28
N VAL A 119 -1.39 3.95 0.96
CA VAL A 119 -2.49 4.84 1.39
C VAL A 119 -2.54 6.10 0.54
N MET A 120 -1.40 6.76 0.29
CA MET A 120 -1.35 7.90 -0.62
C MET A 120 -1.78 7.53 -2.04
N GLY A 121 -1.32 6.38 -2.55
CA GLY A 121 -1.71 5.83 -3.84
C GLY A 121 -3.23 5.61 -3.94
N CYS A 122 -3.84 5.03 -2.91
CA CYS A 122 -5.30 4.83 -2.82
C CYS A 122 -6.05 6.17 -2.81
N ILE A 123 -5.56 7.18 -2.08
CA ILE A 123 -6.15 8.53 -2.07
C ILE A 123 -6.10 9.17 -3.46
N PHE A 124 -4.95 9.08 -4.16
CA PHE A 124 -4.86 9.57 -5.54
C PHE A 124 -5.74 8.79 -6.50
N SER A 125 -5.91 7.49 -6.26
CA SER A 125 -6.80 6.63 -7.04
C SER A 125 -8.26 7.05 -6.88
N LEU A 126 -8.70 7.39 -5.66
CA LEU A 126 -10.03 7.95 -5.41
C LEU A 126 -10.23 9.26 -6.18
N GLN A 127 -9.20 10.12 -6.21
CA GLN A 127 -9.23 11.37 -6.98
C GLN A 127 -9.32 11.09 -8.49
N ALA A 128 -8.57 10.12 -9.00
CA ALA A 128 -8.62 9.72 -10.41
C ALA A 128 -9.99 9.14 -10.78
N ALA A 129 -10.53 8.23 -9.97
CA ALA A 129 -11.86 7.65 -10.17
C ALA A 129 -12.94 8.74 -10.20
N ARG A 130 -12.89 9.71 -9.27
CA ARG A 130 -13.82 10.85 -9.27
C ARG A 130 -13.73 11.66 -10.55
N VAL A 131 -12.52 11.98 -11.03
CA VAL A 131 -12.32 12.75 -12.27
C VAL A 131 -12.88 11.97 -13.46
N PHE A 132 -12.60 10.67 -13.54
CA PHE A 132 -13.08 9.82 -14.63
C PHE A 132 -14.61 9.74 -14.66
N ILE A 133 -15.25 9.39 -13.54
CA ILE A 133 -16.71 9.27 -13.46
C ILE A 133 -17.40 10.62 -13.73
N ALA A 134 -16.88 11.72 -13.17
CA ALA A 134 -17.43 13.06 -13.45
C ALA A 134 -17.37 13.40 -14.94
N SER A 135 -16.26 13.07 -15.60
CA SER A 135 -16.09 13.32 -17.04
C SER A 135 -17.02 12.46 -17.90
N ILE A 136 -17.31 11.20 -17.51
CA ILE A 136 -18.31 10.36 -18.18
C ILE A 136 -19.70 10.98 -18.05
N LEU A 137 -20.10 11.37 -16.83
CA LEU A 137 -21.41 11.95 -16.57
C LEU A 137 -21.61 13.26 -17.35
N GLU A 138 -20.57 14.10 -17.41
CA GLU A 138 -20.58 15.33 -18.20
C GLU A 138 -20.66 15.05 -19.70
N SER A 139 -19.92 14.05 -20.19
CA SER A 139 -19.98 13.61 -21.59
C SER A 139 -21.38 13.11 -21.98
N ILE A 140 -22.04 12.33 -21.12
CA ILE A 140 -23.42 11.88 -21.33
C ILE A 140 -24.36 13.08 -21.34
N SER A 141 -24.25 13.98 -20.36
CA SER A 141 -25.10 15.16 -20.26
C SER A 141 -24.99 16.10 -21.46
N ARG A 142 -23.81 16.17 -22.09
CA ARG A 142 -23.55 17.03 -23.25
C ARG A 142 -23.69 16.32 -24.59
N GLY A 143 -23.86 14.99 -24.59
CA GLY A 143 -23.83 14.18 -25.81
C GLY A 143 -22.50 14.27 -26.58
N SER A 144 -21.38 14.54 -25.89
CA SER A 144 -20.07 14.76 -26.50
C SER A 144 -18.97 14.05 -25.72
N ALA A 145 -17.99 13.47 -26.43
CA ALA A 145 -16.82 12.83 -25.82
C ALA A 145 -15.74 13.84 -25.37
N GLU A 146 -15.88 15.13 -25.71
CA GLU A 146 -14.87 16.15 -25.41
C GLU A 146 -14.53 16.27 -23.91
N PRO A 147 -15.49 16.27 -22.96
CA PRO A 147 -15.18 16.30 -21.52
C PRO A 147 -14.30 15.13 -21.08
N LEU A 148 -14.61 13.91 -21.54
CA LEU A 148 -13.81 12.72 -21.25
C LEU A 148 -12.40 12.80 -21.85
N ILE A 149 -12.27 13.21 -23.11
CA ILE A 149 -10.98 13.35 -23.79
C ILE A 149 -10.11 14.41 -23.09
N GLY A 150 -10.70 15.54 -22.73
CA GLY A 150 -10.04 16.61 -21.96
C GLY A 150 -9.57 16.11 -20.60
N ALA A 151 -10.45 15.44 -19.84
CA ALA A 151 -10.10 14.88 -18.53
C ALA A 151 -8.96 13.85 -18.61
N ILE A 152 -8.94 13.01 -19.66
CA ILE A 152 -7.87 12.05 -19.89
C ILE A 152 -6.52 12.75 -20.08
N LYS A 153 -6.47 13.73 -20.99
CA LYS A 153 -5.22 14.41 -21.35
C LYS A 153 -4.69 15.32 -20.24
N GLU A 154 -5.57 16.07 -19.61
CA GLU A 154 -5.16 17.13 -18.67
C GLU A 154 -4.92 16.63 -17.25
N ARG A 155 -5.62 15.55 -16.83
CA ARG A 155 -5.65 15.15 -15.41
C ARG A 155 -5.37 13.66 -15.22
N LEU A 156 -6.13 12.77 -15.87
CA LEU A 156 -6.05 11.34 -15.57
C LEU A 156 -4.69 10.75 -15.95
N LEU A 157 -4.12 11.12 -17.10
CA LEU A 157 -2.81 10.60 -17.50
C LEU A 157 -1.73 10.91 -16.45
N PHE A 158 -1.68 12.16 -15.99
CA PHE A 158 -0.75 12.56 -14.94
C PHE A 158 -1.01 11.78 -13.63
N LEU A 159 -2.28 11.66 -13.22
CA LEU A 159 -2.64 10.91 -12.01
C LEU A 159 -2.26 9.44 -12.11
N ILE A 160 -2.52 8.77 -13.24
CA ILE A 160 -2.19 7.36 -13.46
C ILE A 160 -0.68 7.15 -13.38
N VAL A 161 0.12 8.02 -14.01
CA VAL A 161 1.58 7.93 -13.94
C VAL A 161 2.08 8.15 -12.51
N LEU A 162 1.56 9.16 -11.80
CA LEU A 162 1.90 9.41 -10.41
C LEU A 162 1.56 8.21 -9.50
N ILE A 163 0.35 7.67 -9.65
CA ILE A 163 -0.11 6.48 -8.92
C ILE A 163 0.81 5.29 -9.18
N ALA A 164 1.16 5.04 -10.45
CA ALA A 164 2.06 3.96 -10.81
C ALA A 164 3.44 4.11 -10.15
N ILE A 165 4.00 5.32 -10.15
CA ILE A 165 5.28 5.61 -9.46
C ILE A 165 5.16 5.35 -7.96
N ILE A 166 4.08 5.82 -7.32
CA ILE A 166 3.84 5.62 -5.88
C ILE A 166 3.78 4.13 -5.54
N PHE A 167 3.01 3.34 -6.28
CA PHE A 167 2.88 1.90 -6.04
C PHE A 167 4.15 1.12 -6.37
N ALA A 168 4.94 1.55 -7.36
CA ALA A 168 6.24 0.95 -7.63
C ALA A 168 7.21 1.19 -6.46
N MET A 169 7.26 2.42 -5.94
CA MET A 169 8.05 2.75 -4.75
C MET A 169 7.58 1.97 -3.52
N ALA A 170 6.26 1.87 -3.32
CA ALA A 170 5.67 1.11 -2.22
C ALA A 170 6.12 -0.35 -2.26
N ALA A 171 5.98 -1.03 -3.41
CA ALA A 171 6.35 -2.44 -3.55
C ALA A 171 7.84 -2.69 -3.30
N ILE A 172 8.72 -1.79 -3.77
CA ILE A 172 10.17 -1.87 -3.49
C ILE A 172 10.42 -1.72 -1.99
N ILE A 173 9.81 -0.72 -1.35
CA ILE A 173 10.01 -0.44 0.08
C ILE A 173 9.38 -1.52 0.97
N GLU A 174 8.31 -2.17 0.52
CA GLU A 174 7.70 -3.29 1.24
C GLU A 174 8.71 -4.43 1.37
N VAL A 175 9.27 -4.85 0.24
CA VAL A 175 10.18 -6.00 0.16
C VAL A 175 11.55 -5.68 0.74
N PHE A 176 12.13 -4.53 0.42
CA PHE A 176 13.53 -4.21 0.71
C PHE A 176 13.75 -3.34 1.94
N TRP A 177 12.72 -2.81 2.58
CA TRP A 177 12.90 -1.96 3.76
C TRP A 177 12.03 -2.39 4.92
N SER A 178 10.74 -2.55 4.68
CA SER A 178 9.75 -2.62 5.74
C SER A 178 9.86 -3.92 6.54
N THR A 179 10.10 -5.05 5.88
CA THR A 179 10.30 -6.34 6.55
C THR A 179 11.56 -6.36 7.42
N TRP A 180 12.67 -5.79 6.91
CA TRP A 180 13.91 -5.66 7.69
C TRP A 180 13.72 -4.72 8.87
N TRP A 181 13.09 -3.56 8.65
CA TRP A 181 12.79 -2.58 9.70
C TRP A 181 11.95 -3.18 10.83
N VAL A 182 10.86 -3.88 10.50
CA VAL A 182 10.03 -4.55 11.50
C VAL A 182 10.88 -5.55 12.31
N TYR A 183 11.62 -6.42 11.61
CA TYR A 183 12.40 -7.48 12.23
C TYR A 183 13.46 -6.98 13.23
N ILE A 184 14.17 -5.89 12.93
CA ILE A 184 15.20 -5.36 13.85
C ILE A 184 14.60 -4.80 15.15
N PHE A 185 13.33 -4.39 15.13
CA PHE A 185 12.63 -3.82 16.29
C PHE A 185 11.88 -4.87 17.11
N THR A 186 11.62 -6.05 16.55
CA THR A 186 10.90 -7.14 17.22
C THR A 186 11.80 -8.27 17.68
N GLU A 187 12.83 -8.62 16.90
CA GLU A 187 13.62 -9.85 17.11
C GLU A 187 15.10 -9.56 17.39
N ARG A 188 15.91 -9.45 16.34
CA ARG A 188 17.38 -9.36 16.44
C ARG A 188 17.93 -8.30 15.50
N GLN A 189 18.89 -7.52 16.00
CA GLN A 189 19.63 -6.61 15.16
C GLN A 189 20.51 -7.39 14.17
N VAL A 190 20.22 -7.19 12.88
CA VAL A 190 20.98 -7.73 11.75
C VAL A 190 21.18 -6.62 10.72
N SER A 191 22.33 -6.62 10.05
CA SER A 191 22.56 -5.64 8.99
C SER A 191 21.62 -5.88 7.82
N TRP A 192 21.23 -4.80 7.14
CA TRP A 192 20.36 -4.86 5.96
C TRP A 192 20.90 -5.82 4.89
N THR A 193 22.21 -5.73 4.60
CA THR A 193 22.85 -6.59 3.61
C THR A 193 22.79 -8.06 4.00
N TYR A 194 23.03 -8.38 5.27
CA TYR A 194 22.95 -9.75 5.77
C TYR A 194 21.53 -10.28 5.64
N PHE A 195 20.53 -9.47 6.02
CA PHE A 195 19.12 -9.84 5.94
C PHE A 195 18.73 -10.24 4.52
N HIS A 196 18.91 -9.35 3.54
CA HIS A 196 18.46 -9.62 2.18
C HIS A 196 19.32 -10.60 1.38
N SER A 197 20.50 -10.97 1.88
CA SER A 197 21.32 -12.03 1.28
C SER A 197 21.09 -13.41 1.89
N HIS A 198 20.49 -13.50 3.08
CA HIS A 198 20.37 -14.77 3.82
C HIS A 198 18.93 -15.15 4.18
N VAL A 199 17.92 -14.28 4.01
CA VAL A 199 16.51 -14.65 4.26
C VAL A 199 16.11 -15.86 3.39
N ALA A 200 15.52 -16.88 4.00
CA ALA A 200 15.00 -18.06 3.33
C ALA A 200 13.48 -18.08 3.28
N SER A 201 12.84 -17.75 4.40
CA SER A 201 11.38 -17.66 4.52
C SER A 201 10.97 -16.72 5.64
N VAL A 202 9.72 -16.27 5.54
CA VAL A 202 9.04 -15.46 6.53
C VAL A 202 7.79 -16.24 6.96
N GLU A 203 7.64 -16.54 8.24
CA GLU A 203 6.41 -17.20 8.74
C GLU A 203 5.27 -16.17 8.85
N LEU A 204 4.10 -16.57 8.34
CA LEU A 204 2.83 -15.82 8.40
C LEU A 204 1.99 -16.26 9.59
#